data_AF-A0A7X7UV07-F1
#
_entry.id   AF-A0A7X7UV07-F1
#
_cell.length_a   1.000
_cell.length_b   1.000
_cell.length_c   1.000
_cell.angle_alpha   90.00
_cell.angle_beta   90.00
_cell.angle_gamma   90.00
#
_symmetry.space_group_name_H-M   'P 1'
#
loop_
_entity.id
_entity.type
_entity.pdbx_description
1 polymer ?
#
loop_
_entity_poly.entity_id
_entity_poly.type
_entity_poly.pdbx_seq_one_letter_code
_entity_poly.pdbx_strand_id
1 'polypeptide(L)'
;MIRFGRQYIPLLLLLHITFLPARGQEQRQIDSLLYIFEASKNDSTRVKALIDVAYQYASTNLSLSFHYANEALKLSEHSKNKQNQVEALIGLGNICFYQGLLDISLKHYQRALGLCRELGDNKSRASILTNLGGVLLQLKKFDEAKEYFHEALEIFSDMAALSGDTTPPYQLISIYNNLGIVHDNLGDYPRAIDYYHRGIGLSNHVSDDKKNVAMLYNNLGGIHVKMGEYEQAFRNMDLALKIRRGFNDKSGEASSYRMLGILYKTQNRYNEALETFYRGYSLAAAVGSTATLLSICEQLFEIYNARHQSDSALKYHILLKEFSDRIKAEETMREFTRMEIVSQQREQEQIRLIEQRKQTLRHAFVAIVLLLLVVILGLLYFLSQSRLRRMNLQNRNIKLASEKMALEKEAMALELEVKNKELTTNVIYQIRRNELIGSIAERLLAYSHNFKKENQLLIKSIIEDLENTQEDSVWEEFETRFHQVHNKFYEKLNETHPNLSPNERKLCAFLRLNMSTKEISSITGQSFRSIEVARTRLRKKLNLTNSDIGLIEYLSGL
;
A
#
# COMPACT_ATOMS: atom_id res chain seq x y z
N MET A 1 59.43 -25.37 25.18
CA MET A 1 58.42 -24.73 24.30
C MET A 1 57.47 -23.93 25.18
N ILE A 2 57.79 -22.66 25.43
CA ILE A 2 57.01 -21.77 26.30
C ILE A 2 55.76 -21.37 25.54
N ARG A 3 54.63 -22.03 25.81
CA ARG A 3 53.32 -21.62 25.29
C ARG A 3 52.93 -20.33 26.02
N PHE A 4 53.12 -19.17 25.37
CA PHE A 4 52.43 -17.94 25.72
C PHE A 4 50.93 -18.12 25.41
N GLY A 5 50.24 -18.88 26.26
CA GLY A 5 48.81 -19.08 26.20
C GLY A 5 48.08 -17.89 26.82
N ARG A 6 47.15 -17.31 26.05
CA ARG A 6 46.14 -16.33 26.46
C ARG A 6 46.69 -14.94 26.84
N GLN A 7 47.05 -14.15 25.83
CA GLN A 7 46.90 -12.70 25.92
C GLN A 7 45.39 -12.38 25.92
N TYR A 8 44.78 -12.34 27.11
CA TYR A 8 43.52 -11.62 27.28
C TYR A 8 43.84 -10.13 27.20
N ILE A 9 43.32 -9.44 26.18
CA ILE A 9 43.26 -7.99 26.17
C ILE A 9 42.35 -7.61 27.36
N PRO A 10 42.83 -6.83 28.35
CA PRO A 10 42.04 -6.53 29.54
C PRO A 10 40.85 -5.66 29.14
N LEU A 11 39.67 -6.27 29.19
CA LEU A 11 38.38 -5.58 29.22
C LEU A 11 38.23 -4.93 30.60
N LEU A 12 37.99 -3.63 30.60
CA LEU A 12 37.80 -2.80 31.79
C LEU A 12 36.57 -3.29 32.57
N LEU A 13 36.82 -3.94 33.71
CA LEU A 13 35.86 -4.05 34.81
C LEU A 13 36.06 -2.83 35.71
N LEU A 14 35.05 -1.97 35.78
CA LEU A 14 34.87 -1.02 36.87
C LEU A 14 33.65 -1.50 37.66
N LEU A 15 33.91 -2.22 38.75
CA LEU A 15 32.92 -2.48 39.80
C LEU A 15 33.63 -2.39 41.14
N HIS A 16 33.68 -1.17 41.69
CA HIS A 16 34.02 -0.95 43.09
C HIS A 16 32.75 -1.05 43.94
N ILE A 17 32.71 -2.02 44.85
CA ILE A 17 31.84 -1.95 46.02
C ILE A 17 32.71 -1.54 47.21
N THR A 18 32.65 -0.24 47.55
CA THR A 18 32.54 0.25 48.93
C THR A 18 31.86 1.64 48.93
N PHE A 19 30.56 1.61 49.26
CA PHE A 19 29.74 2.62 49.95
C PHE A 19 29.76 4.10 49.52
N LEU A 20 28.80 4.42 48.62
CA LEU A 20 27.85 5.55 48.60
C LEU A 20 28.10 6.87 47.83
N PRO A 21 29.29 7.48 47.65
CA PRO A 21 29.37 8.72 46.87
C PRO A 21 29.46 8.50 45.35
N ALA A 22 30.13 7.42 44.89
CA ALA A 22 30.32 7.14 43.46
C ALA A 22 29.01 6.78 42.74
N ARG A 23 28.15 5.98 43.38
CA ARG A 23 26.83 5.61 42.84
C ARG A 23 25.90 6.83 42.73
N GLY A 24 26.04 7.80 43.63
CA GLY A 24 25.33 9.07 43.56
C GLY A 24 25.83 9.97 42.42
N GLN A 25 27.11 9.92 42.09
CA GLN A 25 27.70 10.69 40.99
C GLN A 25 27.36 10.07 39.62
N GLU A 26 27.46 8.75 39.48
CA GLU A 26 27.02 8.00 38.28
C GLU A 26 25.53 8.17 38.03
N GLN A 27 24.70 8.02 39.07
CA GLN A 27 23.25 8.23 38.94
C GLN A 27 22.92 9.66 38.54
N ARG A 28 23.55 10.67 39.16
CA ARG A 28 23.38 12.08 38.75
C ARG A 28 23.79 12.33 37.30
N GLN A 29 24.84 11.66 36.82
CA GLN A 29 25.28 11.77 35.43
C GLN A 29 24.26 11.14 34.48
N ILE A 30 23.73 9.97 34.81
CA ILE A 30 22.65 9.33 34.06
C ILE A 30 21.41 10.20 34.04
N ASP A 31 20.96 10.70 35.19
CA ASP A 31 19.79 11.58 35.32
C ASP A 31 19.96 12.85 34.48
N SER A 32 21.17 13.44 34.47
CA SER A 32 21.48 14.59 33.62
C SER A 32 21.42 14.28 32.13
N LEU A 33 21.88 13.10 31.70
CA LEU A 33 21.81 12.70 30.30
C LEU A 33 20.38 12.38 29.87
N LEU A 34 19.59 11.73 30.74
CA LEU A 34 18.17 11.48 30.51
C LEU A 34 17.39 12.80 30.42
N TYR A 35 17.71 13.79 31.26
CA TYR A 35 17.14 15.13 31.13
C TYR A 35 17.47 15.78 29.77
N ILE A 36 18.71 15.66 29.29
CA ILE A 36 19.09 16.16 27.94
C ILE A 36 18.26 15.47 26.85
N PHE A 37 18.04 14.15 26.97
CA PHE A 37 17.20 13.39 26.06
C PHE A 37 15.74 13.86 26.06
N GLU A 38 15.16 14.12 27.24
CA GLU A 38 13.77 14.57 27.39
C GLU A 38 13.56 16.03 26.97
N ALA A 39 14.51 16.93 27.31
CA ALA A 39 14.40 18.35 27.06
C ALA A 39 14.76 18.76 25.62
N SER A 40 15.59 17.98 24.93
CA SER A 40 16.04 18.31 23.58
C SER A 40 14.96 18.01 22.53
N LYS A 41 14.79 18.93 21.58
CA LYS A 41 13.99 18.71 20.37
C LYS A 41 14.80 18.16 19.19
N ASN A 42 16.13 18.14 19.29
CA ASN A 42 17.01 17.68 18.21
C ASN A 42 17.30 16.19 18.37
N ASP A 43 16.83 15.39 17.41
CA ASP A 43 17.00 13.94 17.40
C ASP A 43 18.48 13.51 17.47
N SER A 44 19.42 14.27 16.91
CA SER A 44 20.86 13.94 16.98
C SER A 44 21.39 14.06 18.41
N THR A 45 21.00 15.11 19.14
CA THR A 45 21.36 15.28 20.55
C THR A 45 20.72 14.20 21.42
N ARG A 46 19.48 13.82 21.10
CA ARG A 46 18.76 12.75 21.80
C ARG A 46 19.40 11.39 21.58
N VAL A 47 19.75 11.05 20.35
CA VAL A 47 20.48 9.81 20.00
C VAL A 47 21.81 9.74 20.76
N LYS A 48 22.58 10.83 20.74
CA LYS A 48 23.85 10.89 21.46
C LYS A 48 23.68 10.71 22.97
N ALA A 49 22.71 11.39 23.58
CA ALA A 49 22.40 11.25 25.00
C ALA A 49 22.04 9.80 25.36
N LEU A 50 21.23 9.12 24.55
CA LEU A 50 20.88 7.70 24.76
C LEU A 50 22.10 6.77 24.66
N ILE A 51 23.00 7.00 23.70
CA ILE A 51 24.26 6.25 23.58
C ILE A 51 25.14 6.49 24.81
N ASP A 52 25.25 7.73 25.28
CA ASP A 52 26.04 8.06 26.46
C ASP A 52 25.45 7.41 27.73
N VAL A 53 24.12 7.42 27.90
CA VAL A 53 23.44 6.67 28.97
C VAL A 53 23.72 5.18 28.86
N ALA A 54 23.67 4.62 27.65
CA ALA A 54 23.97 3.21 27.43
C ALA A 54 25.40 2.86 27.88
N TYR A 55 26.39 3.73 27.62
CA TYR A 55 27.75 3.54 28.10
C TYR A 55 27.86 3.59 29.64
N GLN A 56 27.11 4.47 30.31
CA GLN A 56 27.10 4.51 31.79
C GLN A 56 26.55 3.22 32.39
N TYR A 57 25.54 2.63 31.76
CA TYR A 57 24.98 1.35 32.20
C TYR A 57 25.81 0.13 31.78
N ALA A 58 26.77 0.26 30.86
CA ALA A 58 27.47 -0.88 30.30
C ALA A 58 28.17 -1.74 31.36
N SER A 59 28.74 -1.14 32.41
CA SER A 59 29.40 -1.88 33.49
C SER A 59 28.48 -2.29 34.64
N THR A 60 27.32 -1.64 34.80
CA THR A 60 26.48 -1.76 36.00
C THR A 60 25.14 -2.48 35.75
N ASN A 61 24.53 -2.29 34.59
CA ASN A 61 23.28 -2.93 34.19
C ASN A 61 23.22 -3.11 32.67
N LEU A 62 23.61 -4.30 32.22
CA LEU A 62 23.74 -4.57 30.80
C LEU A 62 22.41 -4.53 30.05
N SER A 63 21.32 -4.98 30.67
CA SER A 63 19.99 -4.93 30.05
C SER A 63 19.54 -3.49 29.77
N LEU A 64 19.76 -2.56 30.71
CA LEU A 64 19.49 -1.13 30.49
C LEU A 64 20.44 -0.52 29.46
N SER A 65 21.73 -0.89 29.48
CA SER A 65 22.70 -0.45 28.47
C SER A 65 22.22 -0.79 27.05
N PHE A 66 21.83 -2.05 26.83
CA PHE A 66 21.26 -2.47 25.55
C PHE A 66 19.94 -1.83 25.22
N HIS A 67 19.07 -1.62 26.21
CA HIS A 67 17.80 -0.94 26.00
C HIS A 67 18.02 0.46 25.40
N TYR A 68 18.79 1.32 26.08
CA TYR A 68 19.06 2.68 25.61
C TYR A 68 19.84 2.73 24.29
N ALA A 69 20.80 1.82 24.08
CA ALA A 69 21.53 1.76 22.81
C ALA A 69 20.61 1.37 21.63
N ASN A 70 19.65 0.45 21.86
CA ASN A 70 18.66 0.09 20.84
C ASN A 70 17.61 1.19 20.64
N GLU A 71 17.23 1.93 21.69
CA GLU A 71 16.37 3.11 21.55
C GLU A 71 17.04 4.20 20.71
N ALA A 72 18.34 4.44 20.92
CA ALA A 72 19.12 5.36 20.09
C ALA A 72 19.08 4.95 18.62
N LEU A 73 19.27 3.66 18.33
CA LEU A 73 19.18 3.12 16.97
C LEU A 73 17.77 3.31 16.38
N LYS A 74 16.71 2.95 17.12
CA LYS A 74 15.32 3.13 16.66
C LYS A 74 14.99 4.60 16.37
N LEU A 75 15.43 5.53 17.21
CA LEU A 75 15.23 6.96 17.01
C LEU A 75 15.97 7.45 15.75
N SER A 76 17.19 6.97 15.52
CA SER A 76 17.96 7.30 14.31
C SER A 76 17.36 6.71 13.03
N GLU A 77 16.73 5.53 13.09
CA GLU A 77 15.98 4.92 11.99
C GLU A 77 14.70 5.70 11.68
N HIS A 78 13.96 6.13 12.72
CA HIS A 78 12.73 6.91 12.57
C HIS A 78 12.98 8.29 11.96
N SER A 79 14.01 9.00 12.43
CA SER A 79 14.43 10.29 11.89
C SER A 79 15.09 10.19 10.50
N LYS A 80 15.36 8.96 10.01
CA LYS A 80 16.06 8.67 8.75
C LYS A 80 17.43 9.34 8.63
N ASN A 81 18.03 9.74 9.75
CA ASN A 81 19.37 10.32 9.77
C ASN A 81 20.41 9.19 9.79
N LYS A 82 21.02 8.94 8.62
CA LYS A 82 22.03 7.89 8.46
C LYS A 82 23.29 8.11 9.31
N GLN A 83 23.70 9.35 9.57
CA GLN A 83 24.85 9.64 10.43
C GLN A 83 24.56 9.19 11.87
N ASN A 84 23.38 9.52 12.39
CA ASN A 84 22.95 9.08 13.72
C ASN A 84 22.83 7.55 13.79
N GLN A 85 22.43 6.88 12.70
CA GLN A 85 22.40 5.42 12.63
C GLN A 85 23.80 4.81 12.72
N VAL A 86 24.79 5.40 12.03
CA VAL A 86 26.19 5.00 12.14
C VAL A 86 26.66 5.12 13.59
N GLU A 87 26.43 6.27 14.23
CA GLU A 87 26.83 6.49 15.62
C GLU A 87 26.19 5.50 16.59
N ALA A 88 24.89 5.24 16.46
CA ALA A 88 24.17 4.26 17.28
C ALA A 88 24.69 2.83 17.07
N LEU A 89 24.98 2.44 15.83
CA LEU A 89 25.54 1.13 15.52
C LEU A 89 26.98 0.96 16.02
N ILE A 90 27.80 2.00 15.94
CA ILE A 90 29.14 2.01 16.57
C ILE A 90 28.99 1.85 18.09
N GLY A 91 28.07 2.58 18.71
CA GLY A 91 27.76 2.47 20.14
C GLY A 91 27.39 1.05 20.55
N LEU A 92 26.44 0.43 19.86
CA LEU A 92 26.05 -0.97 20.07
C LEU A 92 27.23 -1.93 19.86
N GLY A 93 28.01 -1.73 18.79
CA GLY A 93 29.19 -2.53 18.50
C GLY A 93 30.23 -2.47 19.63
N ASN A 94 30.48 -1.27 20.16
CA ASN A 94 31.41 -1.04 21.26
C ASN A 94 30.91 -1.68 22.56
N ILE A 95 29.63 -1.50 22.92
CA ILE A 95 29.03 -2.13 24.11
C ILE A 95 29.13 -3.66 24.01
N CYS A 96 28.75 -4.25 22.88
CA CYS A 96 28.90 -5.68 22.63
C CYS A 96 30.35 -6.14 22.75
N PHE A 97 31.30 -5.38 22.18
CA PHE A 97 32.73 -5.69 22.27
C PHE A 97 33.21 -5.66 23.73
N TYR A 98 32.82 -4.64 24.50
CA TYR A 98 33.17 -4.51 25.91
C TYR A 98 32.55 -5.61 26.79
N GLN A 99 31.48 -6.24 26.32
CA GLN A 99 30.88 -7.38 26.99
C GLN A 99 31.37 -8.72 26.48
N GLY A 100 32.31 -8.74 25.52
CA GLY A 100 32.80 -9.96 24.90
C GLY A 100 31.78 -10.67 23.97
N LEU A 101 30.71 -9.99 23.58
CA LEU A 101 29.72 -10.45 22.59
C LEU A 101 30.24 -10.17 21.17
N LEU A 102 31.34 -10.84 20.81
CA LEU A 102 32.16 -10.51 19.64
C LEU A 102 31.43 -10.71 18.31
N ASP A 103 30.59 -11.75 18.19
CA ASP A 103 29.80 -12.02 16.99
C ASP A 103 28.71 -10.97 16.73
N ILE A 104 28.05 -10.50 17.80
CA ILE A 104 27.04 -9.44 17.73
C ILE A 104 27.72 -8.09 17.45
N SER A 105 28.85 -7.82 18.08
CA SER A 105 29.68 -6.63 17.83
C SER A 105 30.07 -6.53 16.34
N LEU A 106 30.56 -7.63 15.76
CA LEU A 106 30.92 -7.71 14.34
C LEU A 106 29.75 -7.31 13.43
N LYS A 107 28.54 -7.81 13.70
CA LYS A 107 27.34 -7.49 12.92
C LYS A 107 27.00 -5.99 12.95
N HIS A 108 27.06 -5.37 14.14
CA HIS A 108 26.77 -3.94 14.25
C HIS A 108 27.81 -3.09 13.54
N TYR A 109 29.10 -3.41 13.68
CA TYR A 109 30.15 -2.70 12.95
C TYR A 109 30.08 -2.91 11.44
N GLN A 110 29.76 -4.10 10.95
CA GLN A 110 29.55 -4.35 9.51
C GLN A 110 28.37 -3.54 8.96
N ARG A 111 27.27 -3.45 9.72
CA ARG A 111 26.12 -2.61 9.35
C ARG A 111 26.49 -1.13 9.33
N ALA A 112 27.24 -0.65 10.33
CA ALA A 112 27.74 0.72 10.37
C ALA A 112 28.68 1.02 9.19
N LEU A 113 29.58 0.08 8.85
CA LEU A 113 30.51 0.20 7.73
C LEU A 113 29.78 0.37 6.40
N GLY A 114 28.71 -0.40 6.18
CA GLY A 114 27.85 -0.25 4.99
C GLY A 114 27.27 1.15 4.86
N LEU A 115 26.72 1.70 5.97
CA LEU A 115 26.16 3.05 5.98
C LEU A 115 27.24 4.14 5.80
N CYS A 116 28.42 3.99 6.39
CA CYS A 116 29.53 4.93 6.19
C CYS A 116 29.98 4.99 4.72
N ARG A 117 30.01 3.85 4.03
CA ARG A 117 30.34 3.79 2.58
C ARG A 117 29.33 4.57 1.75
N GLU A 118 28.05 4.48 2.07
CA GLU A 118 27.00 5.26 1.40
C GLU A 118 27.11 6.77 1.67
N LEU A 119 27.57 7.16 2.87
CA LEU A 119 27.70 8.56 3.27
C LEU A 119 29.01 9.22 2.82
N GLY A 120 30.04 8.44 2.46
CA GLY A 120 31.38 8.97 2.23
C GLY A 120 32.09 9.44 3.52
N ASP A 121 31.62 9.02 4.70
CA ASP A 121 32.25 9.35 5.99
C ASP A 121 33.49 8.48 6.23
N ASN A 122 34.62 8.92 5.68
CA ASN A 122 35.89 8.22 5.79
C ASN A 122 36.42 8.16 7.24
N LYS A 123 36.12 9.16 8.08
CA LYS A 123 36.57 9.18 9.48
C LYS A 123 35.90 8.08 10.30
N SER A 124 34.57 7.97 10.19
CA SER A 124 33.82 6.91 10.86
C SER A 124 34.15 5.55 10.28
N ARG A 125 34.33 5.45 8.94
CA ARG A 125 34.78 4.22 8.28
C ARG A 125 36.10 3.72 8.85
N ALA A 126 37.14 4.54 8.91
CA ALA A 126 38.44 4.14 9.46
C ALA A 126 38.38 3.74 10.94
N SER A 127 37.55 4.43 11.73
CA SER A 127 37.29 4.06 13.13
C SER A 127 36.59 2.69 13.24
N ILE A 128 35.59 2.42 12.40
CA ILE A 128 34.88 1.13 12.36
C ILE A 128 35.81 -0.01 11.92
N LEU A 129 36.65 0.22 10.91
CA LEU A 129 37.64 -0.76 10.44
C LEU A 129 38.63 -1.11 11.56
N THR A 130 39.10 -0.10 12.31
CA THR A 130 39.94 -0.32 13.50
C THR A 130 39.23 -1.18 14.54
N ASN A 131 37.95 -0.91 14.80
CA ASN A 131 37.17 -1.72 15.74
C ASN A 131 36.94 -3.15 15.23
N LEU A 132 36.62 -3.36 13.95
CA LEU A 132 36.49 -4.69 13.32
C LEU A 132 37.79 -5.49 13.45
N GLY A 133 38.94 -4.88 13.15
CA GLY A 133 40.24 -5.49 13.39
C GLY A 133 40.45 -5.87 14.86
N GLY A 134 40.01 -5.01 15.78
CA GLY A 134 40.02 -5.29 17.22
C GLY A 134 39.16 -6.50 17.62
N VAL A 135 37.96 -6.65 17.05
CA VAL A 135 37.11 -7.85 17.25
C VAL A 135 37.83 -9.10 16.74
N LEU A 136 38.42 -9.03 15.54
CA LEU A 136 39.10 -10.16 14.92
C LEU A 136 40.37 -10.57 15.66
N LEU A 137 41.09 -9.62 16.26
CA LEU A 137 42.20 -9.91 17.18
C LEU A 137 41.75 -10.77 18.36
N GLN A 138 40.62 -10.43 19.00
CA GLN A 138 40.07 -11.23 20.10
C GLN A 138 39.66 -12.64 19.67
N LEU A 139 39.15 -12.76 18.44
CA LEU A 139 38.82 -14.03 17.79
C LEU A 139 40.06 -14.79 17.28
N LYS A 140 41.27 -14.23 17.44
CA LYS A 140 42.55 -14.79 16.96
C LYS A 140 42.62 -14.97 15.44
N LYS A 141 41.84 -14.18 14.70
CA LYS A 141 41.84 -14.11 13.24
C LYS A 141 42.84 -13.05 12.78
N PHE A 142 44.13 -13.31 12.99
CA PHE A 142 45.19 -12.31 12.86
C PHE A 142 45.34 -11.77 11.43
N ASP A 143 45.25 -12.62 10.41
CA ASP A 143 45.38 -12.19 9.02
C ASP A 143 44.20 -11.32 8.57
N GLU A 144 42.96 -11.68 8.93
CA GLU A 144 41.78 -10.85 8.66
C GLU A 144 41.89 -9.50 9.41
N ALA A 145 42.33 -9.52 10.68
CA ALA A 145 42.50 -8.29 11.48
C ALA A 145 43.52 -7.33 10.85
N LYS A 146 44.63 -7.88 10.34
CA LYS A 146 45.70 -7.14 9.64
C LYS A 146 45.15 -6.34 8.46
N GLU A 147 44.28 -6.95 7.64
CA GLU A 147 43.68 -6.29 6.48
C GLU A 147 42.84 -5.06 6.89
N TYR A 148 41.98 -5.22 7.91
CA TYR A 148 41.17 -4.12 8.44
C TYR A 148 42.02 -2.98 9.01
N PHE A 149 43.10 -3.29 9.73
CA PHE A 149 44.00 -2.26 10.25
C PHE A 149 44.77 -1.53 9.15
N HIS A 150 45.18 -2.22 8.08
CA HIS A 150 45.83 -1.58 6.94
C HIS A 150 44.87 -0.66 6.17
N GLU A 151 43.63 -1.09 5.93
CA GLU A 151 42.62 -0.23 5.30
C GLU A 151 42.34 1.02 6.17
N ALA A 152 42.23 0.86 7.49
CA ALA A 152 42.08 1.99 8.40
C ALA A 152 43.30 2.94 8.39
N LEU A 153 44.51 2.37 8.36
CA LEU A 153 45.77 3.11 8.30
C LEU A 153 45.84 3.97 7.03
N GLU A 154 45.51 3.40 5.88
CA GLU A 154 45.50 4.09 4.57
C GLU A 154 44.54 5.28 4.61
N ILE A 155 43.29 5.07 5.05
CA ILE A 155 42.29 6.14 5.12
C ILE A 155 42.75 7.29 6.03
N PHE A 156 43.24 6.99 7.24
CA PHE A 156 43.70 8.05 8.14
C PHE A 156 44.95 8.76 7.62
N SER A 157 45.84 8.05 6.93
CA SER A 157 47.04 8.65 6.31
C SER A 157 46.67 9.58 5.16
N ASP A 158 45.76 9.16 4.29
CA ASP A 158 45.25 9.97 3.18
C ASP A 158 44.53 11.23 3.70
N MET A 159 43.70 11.07 4.74
CA MET A 159 43.03 12.19 5.38
C MET A 159 44.02 13.22 5.95
N ALA A 160 45.12 12.75 6.57
CA ALA A 160 46.17 13.64 7.08
C ALA A 160 46.94 14.34 5.95
N ALA A 161 47.23 13.64 4.86
CA ALA A 161 47.86 14.23 3.69
C ALA A 161 46.98 15.31 3.03
N LEU A 162 45.67 15.09 2.99
CA LEU A 162 44.70 16.03 2.41
C LEU A 162 44.42 17.25 3.30
N SER A 163 44.47 17.10 4.62
CA SER A 163 44.19 18.22 5.54
C SER A 163 45.32 19.27 5.56
N GLY A 164 46.53 18.89 5.15
CA GLY A 164 47.73 19.72 5.28
C GLY A 164 48.15 19.97 6.72
N ASP A 165 47.50 19.33 7.70
CA ASP A 165 47.85 19.40 9.11
C ASP A 165 49.10 18.55 9.35
N THR A 166 50.14 19.17 9.90
CA THR A 166 51.38 18.47 10.25
C THR A 166 51.21 17.54 11.45
N THR A 167 50.07 17.59 12.13
CA THR A 167 49.76 16.75 13.29
C THR A 167 49.12 15.43 12.85
N PRO A 168 49.79 14.29 13.04
CA PRO A 168 49.23 13.00 12.63
C PRO A 168 47.97 12.66 13.46
N PRO A 169 46.95 12.00 12.87
CA PRO A 169 45.78 11.57 13.62
C PRO A 169 46.18 10.65 14.78
N TYR A 170 45.73 10.96 15.99
CA TYR A 170 46.06 10.14 17.18
C TYR A 170 45.58 8.69 17.04
N GLN A 171 44.55 8.44 16.23
CA GLN A 171 44.04 7.10 15.93
C GLN A 171 45.11 6.18 15.34
N LEU A 172 46.13 6.74 14.67
CA LEU A 172 47.24 5.96 14.14
C LEU A 172 48.04 5.24 15.24
N ILE A 173 48.10 5.81 16.45
CA ILE A 173 48.82 5.19 17.59
C ILE A 173 48.18 3.84 17.95
N SER A 174 46.85 3.78 18.01
CA SER A 174 46.13 2.54 18.34
C SER A 174 46.20 1.52 17.20
N ILE A 175 46.15 1.97 15.94
CA ILE A 175 46.30 1.11 14.76
C ILE A 175 47.69 0.48 14.73
N TYR A 176 48.75 1.26 14.94
CA TYR A 176 50.11 0.75 15.01
C TYR A 176 50.31 -0.21 16.18
N ASN A 177 49.75 0.09 17.35
CA ASN A 177 49.75 -0.85 18.46
C ASN A 177 49.08 -2.19 18.08
N ASN A 178 47.93 -2.14 17.42
CA ASN A 178 47.21 -3.36 17.04
C ASN A 178 47.91 -4.15 15.93
N LEU A 179 48.50 -3.49 14.93
CA LEU A 179 49.35 -4.14 13.93
C LEU A 179 50.57 -4.79 14.58
N GLY A 180 51.18 -4.12 15.56
CA GLY A 180 52.26 -4.71 16.34
C GLY A 180 51.81 -5.97 17.09
N ILE A 181 50.62 -5.95 17.71
CA ILE A 181 50.03 -7.14 18.36
C ILE A 181 49.76 -8.27 17.35
N VAL A 182 49.24 -7.95 16.16
CA VAL A 182 49.06 -8.93 15.06
C VAL A 182 50.38 -9.61 14.76
N HIS A 183 51.44 -8.84 14.49
CA HIS A 183 52.74 -9.38 14.13
C HIS A 183 53.43 -10.13 15.28
N ASP A 184 53.28 -9.68 16.53
CA ASP A 184 53.74 -10.43 17.71
C ASP A 184 53.10 -11.82 17.79
N ASN A 185 51.78 -11.91 17.56
CA ASN A 185 51.06 -13.18 17.57
C ASN A 185 51.41 -14.08 16.38
N LEU A 186 51.77 -13.50 15.24
CA LEU A 186 52.28 -14.22 14.07
C LEU A 186 53.77 -14.62 14.21
N GLY A 187 54.46 -14.17 15.26
CA GLY A 187 55.89 -14.44 15.49
C GLY A 187 56.85 -13.56 14.70
N ASP A 188 56.35 -12.51 14.03
CA ASP A 188 57.17 -11.55 13.28
C ASP A 188 57.58 -10.38 14.19
N TYR A 189 58.53 -10.65 15.07
CA TYR A 189 59.01 -9.66 16.04
C TYR A 189 59.61 -8.40 15.40
N PRO A 190 60.40 -8.47 14.31
CA PRO A 190 60.93 -7.27 13.65
C PRO A 190 59.82 -6.32 13.17
N ARG A 191 58.78 -6.84 12.51
CA ARG A 191 57.64 -5.99 12.08
C ARG A 191 56.84 -5.48 13.26
N ALA A 192 56.65 -6.28 14.30
CA ALA A 192 55.95 -5.83 15.50
C ALA A 192 56.68 -4.66 16.20
N ILE A 193 58.01 -4.76 16.32
CA ILE A 193 58.87 -3.70 16.86
C ILE A 193 58.77 -2.42 15.99
N ASP A 194 58.84 -2.55 14.67
CA ASP A 194 58.71 -1.40 13.75
C ASP A 194 57.38 -0.67 13.98
N TYR A 195 56.25 -1.38 14.03
CA TYR A 195 54.96 -0.76 14.30
C TYR A 195 54.90 -0.11 15.68
N TYR A 196 55.42 -0.76 16.72
CA TYR A 196 55.46 -0.15 18.05
C TYR A 196 56.28 1.14 18.07
N HIS A 197 57.43 1.18 17.39
CA HIS A 197 58.23 2.40 17.26
C HIS A 197 57.52 3.50 16.46
N ARG A 198 56.79 3.16 15.38
CA ARG A 198 55.97 4.15 14.66
C ARG A 198 54.91 4.78 15.57
N GLY A 199 54.20 3.97 16.34
CA GLY A 199 53.21 4.46 17.32
C GLY A 199 53.84 5.35 18.40
N ILE A 200 55.02 4.96 18.92
CA ILE A 200 55.76 5.76 19.91
C ILE A 200 56.25 7.07 19.28
N GLY A 201 56.76 7.05 18.05
CA GLY A 201 57.20 8.25 17.34
C GLY A 201 56.09 9.29 17.20
N LEU A 202 54.85 8.84 16.94
CA LEU A 202 53.68 9.70 16.90
C LEU A 202 53.30 10.31 18.25
N SER A 203 53.59 9.61 19.35
CA SER A 203 53.23 10.08 20.69
C SER A 203 53.92 11.39 21.11
N ASN A 204 55.05 11.73 20.49
CA ASN A 204 55.74 13.00 20.72
C ASN A 204 54.97 14.22 20.19
N HIS A 205 53.99 13.99 19.31
CA HIS A 205 53.16 15.02 18.68
C HIS A 205 51.72 15.06 19.21
N VAL A 206 51.35 14.13 20.09
CA VAL A 206 49.99 13.97 20.61
C VAL A 206 50.01 13.79 22.13
N SER A 207 49.63 14.82 22.88
CA SER A 207 49.76 14.85 24.36
C SER A 207 48.76 13.97 25.11
N ASP A 208 47.65 13.59 24.48
CA ASP A 208 46.46 13.14 25.22
C ASP A 208 46.25 11.61 25.25
N ASP A 209 46.92 10.84 24.38
CA ASP A 209 46.72 9.38 24.30
C ASP A 209 47.71 8.57 25.17
N LYS A 210 47.86 9.00 26.44
CA LYS A 210 48.82 8.39 27.39
C LYS A 210 48.59 6.89 27.61
N LYS A 211 47.35 6.42 27.46
CA LYS A 211 46.99 5.01 27.64
C LYS A 211 47.56 4.13 26.53
N ASN A 212 47.36 4.48 25.26
CA ASN A 212 47.90 3.68 24.15
C ASN A 212 49.43 3.76 24.11
N VAL A 213 50.01 4.90 24.46
CA VAL A 213 51.47 5.05 24.58
C VAL A 213 52.05 4.10 25.63
N ALA A 214 51.46 4.03 26.82
CA ALA A 214 51.90 3.07 27.82
C ALA A 214 51.68 1.60 27.40
N MET A 215 50.68 1.32 26.56
CA MET A 215 50.49 -0.02 25.98
C MET A 215 51.59 -0.38 24.99
N LEU A 216 51.98 0.54 24.11
CA LEU A 216 53.08 0.36 23.15
C LEU A 216 54.37 -0.02 23.87
N TYR A 217 54.76 0.73 24.91
CA TYR A 217 55.95 0.44 25.70
C TYR A 217 55.88 -0.91 26.42
N ASN A 218 54.75 -1.26 27.04
CA ASN A 218 54.58 -2.58 27.65
C ASN A 218 54.74 -3.70 26.62
N ASN A 219 54.08 -3.58 25.46
CA ASN A 219 54.10 -4.59 24.41
C ASN A 219 55.49 -4.76 23.81
N LEU A 220 56.19 -3.65 23.53
CA LEU A 220 57.58 -3.65 23.09
C LEU A 220 58.49 -4.33 24.13
N GLY A 221 58.31 -4.03 25.41
CA GLY A 221 59.02 -4.72 26.49
C GLY A 221 58.74 -6.23 26.50
N GLY A 222 57.50 -6.65 26.23
CA GLY A 222 57.12 -8.05 26.10
C GLY A 222 57.84 -8.77 24.95
N ILE A 223 58.03 -8.12 23.80
CA ILE A 223 58.83 -8.67 22.70
C ILE A 223 60.30 -8.81 23.10
N HIS A 224 60.88 -7.78 23.73
CA HIS A 224 62.26 -7.85 24.20
C HIS A 224 62.49 -8.98 25.22
N VAL A 225 61.51 -9.29 26.08
CA VAL A 225 61.57 -10.49 26.94
C VAL A 225 61.67 -11.77 26.10
N LYS A 226 60.85 -11.91 25.05
CA LYS A 226 60.86 -13.10 24.17
C LYS A 226 62.19 -13.23 23.41
N MET A 227 62.86 -12.11 23.13
CA MET A 227 64.16 -12.05 22.46
C MET A 227 65.36 -12.21 23.42
N GLY A 228 65.14 -12.24 24.75
CA GLY A 228 66.21 -12.29 25.75
C GLY A 228 66.88 -10.94 26.04
N GLU A 229 66.33 -9.84 25.54
CA GLU A 229 66.84 -8.48 25.66
C GLU A 229 66.29 -7.81 26.93
N TYR A 230 66.70 -8.32 28.09
CA TYR A 230 66.08 -8.01 29.38
C TYR A 230 66.22 -6.54 29.82
N GLU A 231 67.34 -5.89 29.49
CA GLU A 231 67.57 -4.47 29.81
C GLU A 231 66.65 -3.54 29.00
N GLN A 232 66.48 -3.82 27.71
CA GLN A 232 65.52 -3.12 26.85
C GLN A 232 64.10 -3.37 27.37
N ALA A 233 63.77 -4.61 27.74
CA ALA A 233 62.47 -4.95 28.29
C ALA A 233 62.15 -4.16 29.57
N PHE A 234 63.10 -4.10 30.51
CA PHE A 234 62.94 -3.36 31.76
C PHE A 234 62.68 -1.88 31.50
N ARG A 235 63.52 -1.22 30.68
CA ARG A 235 63.37 0.21 30.37
C ARG A 235 61.99 0.53 29.81
N ASN A 236 61.52 -0.27 28.84
CA ASN A 236 60.22 -0.07 28.23
C ASN A 236 59.07 -0.27 29.24
N MET A 237 59.09 -1.35 30.03
CA MET A 237 58.03 -1.62 31.01
C MET A 237 58.02 -0.62 32.18
N ASP A 238 59.18 -0.12 32.61
CA ASP A 238 59.31 0.92 33.64
C ASP A 238 58.77 2.27 33.15
N LEU A 239 59.05 2.65 31.90
CA LEU A 239 58.47 3.84 31.27
C LEU A 239 56.94 3.73 31.19
N ALA A 240 56.41 2.59 30.76
CA ALA A 240 54.96 2.35 30.74
C ALA A 240 54.34 2.51 32.15
N LEU A 241 54.98 1.95 33.19
CA LEU A 241 54.52 2.08 34.57
C LEU A 241 54.53 3.54 35.05
N LYS A 242 55.59 4.30 34.75
CA LYS A 242 55.70 5.74 35.07
C LYS A 242 54.59 6.54 34.40
N ILE A 243 54.33 6.30 33.11
CA ILE A 243 53.25 6.97 32.38
C ILE A 243 51.91 6.68 33.06
N ARG A 244 51.58 5.41 33.32
CA ARG A 244 50.30 5.01 33.95
C ARG A 244 50.08 5.61 35.33
N ARG A 245 51.13 5.65 36.16
CA ARG A 245 51.10 6.36 37.44
C ARG A 245 50.81 7.85 37.28
N GLY A 246 51.43 8.48 36.28
CA GLY A 246 51.27 9.92 36.00
C GLY A 246 49.84 10.35 35.66
N PHE A 247 48.98 9.44 35.21
CA PHE A 247 47.55 9.72 34.97
C PHE A 247 46.59 8.82 35.77
N ASN A 248 47.11 8.15 36.81
CA ASN A 248 46.34 7.33 37.77
C ASN A 248 45.60 6.11 37.18
N ASP A 249 46.17 5.45 36.16
CA ASP A 249 45.62 4.21 35.59
C ASP A 249 46.02 2.98 36.42
N LYS A 250 45.28 2.73 37.51
CA LYS A 250 45.55 1.62 38.44
C LYS A 250 45.47 0.23 37.81
N SER A 251 44.53 0.04 36.87
CA SER A 251 44.38 -1.24 36.14
C SER A 251 45.58 -1.51 35.24
N GLY A 252 46.01 -0.48 34.52
CA GLY A 252 47.22 -0.57 33.72
C GLY A 252 48.50 -0.69 34.54
N GLU A 253 48.60 -0.01 35.69
CA GLU A 253 49.72 -0.16 36.62
C GLU A 253 49.85 -1.62 37.06
N ALA A 254 48.74 -2.27 37.44
CA ALA A 254 48.72 -3.69 37.77
C ALA A 254 49.23 -4.57 36.62
N SER A 255 48.82 -4.25 35.39
CA SER A 255 49.30 -4.93 34.18
C SER A 255 50.80 -4.76 33.95
N SER A 256 51.35 -3.54 34.14
CA SER A 256 52.79 -3.28 34.04
C SER A 256 53.58 -4.02 35.12
N TYR A 257 53.10 -4.04 36.37
CA TYR A 257 53.74 -4.84 37.43
C TYR A 257 53.73 -6.33 37.12
N ARG A 258 52.62 -6.86 36.58
CA ARG A 258 52.56 -8.26 36.13
C ARG A 258 53.63 -8.55 35.07
N MET A 259 53.83 -7.65 34.10
CA MET A 259 54.85 -7.82 33.06
C MET A 259 56.28 -7.72 33.62
N LEU A 260 56.55 -6.77 34.51
CA LEU A 260 57.83 -6.66 35.21
C LEU A 260 58.12 -7.89 36.08
N GLY A 261 57.11 -8.44 36.76
CA GLY A 261 57.25 -9.68 37.52
C GLY A 261 57.62 -10.87 36.64
N ILE A 262 57.01 -10.99 35.45
CA ILE A 262 57.35 -12.01 34.45
C ILE A 262 58.79 -11.83 33.96
N LEU A 263 59.21 -10.59 33.71
CA LEU A 263 60.59 -10.26 33.33
C LEU A 263 61.58 -10.75 34.39
N TYR A 264 61.37 -10.41 35.67
CA TYR A 264 62.24 -10.87 36.76
C TYR A 264 62.22 -12.40 36.92
N LYS A 265 61.04 -13.02 36.82
CA LYS A 265 60.91 -14.49 36.85
C LYS A 265 61.73 -15.16 35.75
N THR A 266 61.69 -14.60 34.53
CA THR A 266 62.43 -15.12 33.36
C THR A 266 63.94 -15.03 33.56
N GLN A 267 64.41 -14.03 34.32
CA GLN A 267 65.80 -13.90 34.75
C GLN A 267 66.15 -14.77 35.97
N ASN A 268 65.24 -15.62 36.45
CA ASN A 268 65.36 -16.40 37.71
C ASN A 268 65.51 -15.53 38.97
N ARG A 269 65.15 -14.25 38.90
CA ARG A 269 65.17 -13.29 40.02
C ARG A 269 63.88 -13.39 40.82
N TYR A 270 63.70 -14.52 41.49
CA TYR A 270 62.41 -14.88 42.09
C TYR A 270 61.97 -13.95 43.22
N ASN A 271 62.89 -13.38 44.01
CA ASN A 271 62.51 -12.50 45.10
C ASN A 271 61.94 -11.17 44.58
N GLU A 272 62.60 -10.55 43.60
CA GLU A 272 62.10 -9.35 42.93
C GLU A 272 60.80 -9.63 42.15
N ALA A 273 60.69 -10.80 41.53
CA ALA A 273 59.47 -11.23 40.87
C ALA A 273 58.29 -11.30 41.85
N LEU A 274 58.46 -11.96 43.00
CA LEU A 274 57.42 -12.07 44.04
C LEU A 274 56.99 -10.69 44.56
N GLU A 275 57.94 -9.82 44.91
CA GLU A 275 57.62 -8.46 45.37
C GLU A 275 56.80 -7.69 44.32
N THR A 276 57.22 -7.77 43.06
CA THR A 276 56.56 -7.09 41.94
C THR A 276 55.17 -7.65 41.68
N PHE A 277 55.01 -8.98 41.73
CA PHE A 277 53.71 -9.64 41.60
C PHE A 277 52.77 -9.26 42.74
N TYR A 278 53.25 -9.11 43.99
CA TYR A 278 52.40 -8.68 45.10
C TYR A 278 51.88 -7.25 44.95
N ARG A 279 52.72 -6.33 44.44
CA ARG A 279 52.26 -4.97 44.09
C ARG A 279 51.19 -5.01 43.00
N GLY A 280 51.41 -5.80 41.93
CA GLY A 280 50.43 -5.99 40.87
C GLY A 280 49.13 -6.63 41.37
N TYR A 281 49.22 -7.63 42.25
CA TYR A 281 48.08 -8.31 42.85
C TYR A 281 47.24 -7.36 43.70
N SER A 282 47.88 -6.56 44.57
CA SER A 282 47.17 -5.59 45.42
C SER A 282 46.39 -4.58 44.59
N LEU A 283 46.99 -4.05 43.52
CA LEU A 283 46.31 -3.14 42.60
C LEU A 283 45.20 -3.83 41.82
N ALA A 284 45.45 -5.03 41.28
CA ALA A 284 44.46 -5.80 40.53
C ALA A 284 43.25 -6.17 41.40
N ALA A 285 43.48 -6.50 42.68
CA ALA A 285 42.44 -6.77 43.66
C ALA A 285 41.64 -5.51 44.00
N ALA A 286 42.31 -4.37 44.17
CA ALA A 286 41.65 -3.11 44.40
C ALA A 286 40.70 -2.76 43.25
N VAL A 287 41.16 -2.85 42.00
CA VAL A 287 40.35 -2.51 40.81
C VAL A 287 39.41 -3.64 40.34
N GLY A 288 39.42 -4.81 40.98
CA GLY A 288 38.57 -5.94 40.61
C GLY A 288 38.93 -6.62 39.27
N SER A 289 40.19 -6.58 38.84
CA SER A 289 40.63 -7.21 37.58
C SER A 289 40.85 -8.71 37.73
N THR A 290 39.79 -9.51 37.60
CA THR A 290 39.83 -10.98 37.74
C THR A 290 40.85 -11.64 36.80
N ALA A 291 40.95 -11.19 35.55
CA ALA A 291 41.91 -11.73 34.57
C ALA A 291 43.37 -11.46 34.97
N THR A 292 43.66 -10.26 35.47
CA THR A 292 45.01 -9.91 35.94
C THR A 292 45.37 -10.68 37.20
N LEU A 293 44.41 -10.83 38.13
CA LEU A 293 44.56 -11.64 39.33
C LEU A 293 44.86 -13.10 38.99
N LEU A 294 44.08 -13.71 38.09
CA LEU A 294 44.33 -15.07 37.62
C LEU A 294 45.76 -15.20 37.09
N SER A 295 46.16 -14.34 36.15
CA SER A 295 47.51 -14.40 35.56
C SER A 295 48.61 -14.22 36.61
N ILE A 296 48.47 -13.29 37.56
CA ILE A 296 49.47 -13.13 38.64
C ILE A 296 49.51 -14.36 39.54
N CYS A 297 48.36 -14.94 39.91
CA CYS A 297 48.31 -16.17 40.69
C CYS A 297 48.97 -17.35 39.96
N GLU A 298 48.89 -17.41 38.63
CA GLU A 298 49.57 -18.44 37.82
C GLU A 298 51.09 -18.31 38.01
N GLN A 299 51.60 -17.08 37.89
CA GLN A 299 53.03 -16.81 38.06
C GLN A 299 53.51 -17.07 39.49
N LEU A 300 52.74 -16.67 40.51
CA LEU A 300 53.05 -16.93 41.91
C LEU A 300 53.07 -18.43 42.20
N PHE A 301 52.07 -19.18 41.73
CA PHE A 301 52.03 -20.63 41.84
C PHE A 301 53.27 -21.29 41.23
N GLU A 302 53.62 -20.92 39.99
CA GLU A 302 54.80 -21.46 39.31
C GLU A 302 56.10 -21.21 40.08
N ILE A 303 56.30 -19.98 40.61
CA ILE A 303 57.50 -19.65 41.40
C ILE A 303 57.55 -20.49 42.68
N TYR A 304 56.44 -20.55 43.43
CA TYR A 304 56.40 -21.29 44.69
C TYR A 304 56.56 -22.79 44.50
N ASN A 305 55.98 -23.34 43.43
CA ASN A 305 56.15 -24.74 43.05
C ASN A 305 57.60 -25.04 42.66
N ALA A 306 58.23 -24.17 41.85
CA ALA A 306 59.64 -24.30 41.47
C ALA A 306 60.61 -24.21 42.67
N ARG A 307 60.22 -23.48 43.73
CA ARG A 307 60.98 -23.38 44.99
C ARG A 307 60.63 -24.45 46.03
N HIS A 308 59.80 -25.44 45.68
CA HIS A 308 59.31 -26.49 46.58
C HIS A 308 58.63 -25.96 47.87
N GLN A 309 57.97 -24.80 47.78
CA GLN A 309 57.24 -24.18 48.89
C GLN A 309 55.76 -24.57 48.80
N SER A 310 55.45 -25.80 49.20
CA SER A 310 54.15 -26.45 49.00
C SER A 310 52.96 -25.68 49.56
N ASP A 311 53.07 -25.08 50.75
CA ASP A 311 51.96 -24.34 51.36
C ASP A 311 51.57 -23.09 50.57
N SER A 312 52.57 -22.34 50.11
CA SER A 312 52.35 -21.16 49.27
C SER A 312 51.86 -21.54 47.88
N ALA A 313 52.41 -22.61 47.29
CA ALA A 313 51.92 -23.14 46.02
C ALA A 313 50.45 -23.56 46.13
N LEU A 314 50.06 -24.30 47.17
CA LEU A 314 48.67 -24.69 47.40
C LEU A 314 47.74 -23.49 47.55
N LYS A 315 48.15 -22.46 48.31
CA LYS A 315 47.39 -21.21 48.45
C LYS A 315 47.07 -20.58 47.09
N TYR A 316 48.08 -20.40 46.24
CA TYR A 316 47.87 -19.79 44.93
C TYR A 316 47.14 -20.72 43.96
N HIS A 317 47.28 -22.03 44.09
CA HIS A 317 46.47 -22.99 43.34
C HIS A 317 44.97 -22.90 43.66
N ILE A 318 44.60 -22.72 44.93
CA ILE A 318 43.20 -22.51 45.34
C ILE A 318 42.67 -21.20 44.75
N LEU A 319 43.43 -20.10 44.85
CA LEU A 319 43.04 -18.81 44.27
C LEU A 319 42.91 -18.88 42.73
N LEU A 320 43.78 -19.64 42.06
CA LEU A 320 43.66 -19.91 40.62
C LEU A 320 42.33 -20.56 40.26
N LYS A 321 41.94 -21.58 41.01
CA LYS A 321 40.65 -22.25 40.82
C LYS A 321 39.49 -21.28 41.05
N GLU A 322 39.55 -20.50 42.13
CA GLU A 322 38.52 -19.50 42.44
C GLU A 322 38.37 -18.46 41.33
N PHE A 323 39.45 -17.85 40.86
CA PHE A 323 39.39 -16.86 39.78
C PHE A 323 39.00 -17.49 38.44
N SER A 324 39.43 -18.74 38.18
CA SER A 324 38.98 -19.48 37.00
C SER A 324 37.48 -19.76 37.04
N ASP A 325 36.93 -20.11 38.20
CA ASP A 325 35.49 -20.38 38.34
C ASP A 325 34.67 -19.08 38.24
N ARG A 326 35.19 -17.96 38.77
CA ARG A 326 34.61 -16.63 38.54
C ARG A 326 34.56 -16.25 37.05
N ILE A 327 35.65 -16.44 36.31
CA ILE A 327 35.68 -16.18 34.86
C ILE A 327 34.68 -17.07 34.11
N LYS A 328 34.56 -18.36 34.45
CA LYS A 328 33.54 -19.24 33.85
C LYS A 328 32.12 -18.79 34.17
N ALA A 329 31.88 -18.29 35.38
CA ALA A 329 30.58 -17.73 35.75
C ALA A 329 30.26 -16.47 34.94
N GLU A 330 31.25 -15.58 34.73
CA GLU A 330 31.13 -14.41 33.83
C GLU A 330 30.84 -14.84 32.38
N GLU A 331 31.52 -15.86 31.86
CA GLU A 331 31.26 -16.43 30.52
C GLU A 331 29.84 -17.00 30.41
N THR A 332 29.37 -17.70 31.44
CA THR A 332 28.00 -18.24 31.49
C THR A 332 26.96 -17.12 31.50
N MET A 333 27.19 -16.07 32.31
CA MET A 333 26.32 -14.89 32.35
C MET A 333 26.30 -14.19 30.99
N ARG A 334 27.45 -14.08 30.32
CA ARG A 334 27.57 -13.49 28.97
C ARG A 334 26.75 -14.28 27.94
N GLU A 335 26.79 -15.61 27.96
CA GLU A 335 25.94 -16.44 27.08
C GLU A 335 24.44 -16.27 27.41
N PHE A 336 24.08 -16.11 28.69
CA PHE A 336 22.70 -15.77 29.06
C PHE A 336 22.26 -14.41 28.47
N THR A 337 23.06 -13.36 28.64
CA THR A 337 22.79 -12.06 28.04
C THR A 337 22.71 -12.15 26.51
N ARG A 338 23.61 -12.93 25.89
CA ARG A 338 23.56 -13.18 24.45
C ARG A 338 22.23 -13.79 24.02
N MET A 339 21.75 -14.81 24.74
CA MET A 339 20.45 -15.44 24.47
C MET A 339 19.30 -14.45 24.64
N GLU A 340 19.34 -13.60 25.66
CA GLU A 340 18.34 -12.54 25.89
C GLU A 340 18.30 -11.56 24.71
N ILE A 341 19.45 -11.05 24.27
CA ILE A 341 19.55 -10.11 23.14
C ILE A 341 19.02 -10.77 21.86
N VAL A 342 19.44 -12.00 21.57
CA VAL A 342 18.97 -12.74 20.38
C VAL A 342 17.46 -12.99 20.44
N SER A 343 16.93 -13.29 21.63
CA SER A 343 15.49 -13.47 21.84
C SER A 343 14.73 -12.17 21.57
N GLN A 344 15.18 -11.04 22.15
CA GLN A 344 14.60 -9.72 21.93
C GLN A 344 14.64 -9.32 20.44
N GLN A 345 15.74 -9.60 19.75
CA GLN A 345 15.85 -9.35 18.31
C GLN A 345 14.86 -10.20 17.50
N ARG A 346 14.71 -11.49 17.84
CA ARG A 346 13.73 -12.37 17.20
C ARG A 346 12.30 -11.87 17.42
N GLU A 347 11.97 -11.44 18.63
CA GLU A 347 10.65 -10.88 18.94
C GLU A 347 10.37 -9.60 18.14
N GLN A 348 11.35 -8.69 18.07
CA GLN A 348 11.22 -7.47 17.26
C GLN A 348 11.05 -7.78 15.76
N GLU A 349 11.75 -8.78 15.23
CA GLU A 349 11.59 -9.20 13.85
C GLU A 349 10.21 -9.83 13.59
N GLN A 350 9.68 -10.62 14.52
CA GLN A 350 8.32 -11.15 14.44
C GLN A 350 7.27 -10.03 14.42
N ILE A 351 7.41 -9.02 15.29
CA ILE A 351 6.52 -7.85 15.31
C ILE A 351 6.58 -7.12 13.96
N ARG A 352 7.78 -6.92 13.41
CA ARG A 352 7.96 -6.28 12.10
C ARG A 352 7.26 -7.07 10.98
N LEU A 353 7.41 -8.38 10.94
CA LEU A 353 6.75 -9.25 9.96
C LEU A 353 5.23 -9.21 10.09
N ILE A 354 4.69 -9.22 11.31
CA ILE A 354 3.26 -9.08 11.58
C ILE A 354 2.75 -7.73 11.08
N GLU A 355 3.48 -6.64 11.34
CA GLU A 355 3.09 -5.29 10.91
C GLU A 355 3.12 -5.16 9.38
N GLN A 356 4.13 -5.72 8.72
CA GLN A 356 4.20 -5.77 7.26
C GLN A 356 3.05 -6.58 6.65
N ARG A 357 2.68 -7.72 7.27
CA ARG A 357 1.53 -8.51 6.86
C ARG A 357 0.22 -7.73 7.04
N LYS A 358 0.05 -7.01 8.15
CA LYS A 358 -1.11 -6.12 8.36
C LYS A 358 -1.19 -5.03 7.31
N GLN A 359 -0.09 -4.37 6.97
CA GLN A 359 -0.05 -3.37 5.91
C GLN A 359 -0.44 -3.96 4.55
N THR A 360 0.11 -5.13 4.20
CA THR A 360 -0.21 -5.84 2.95
C THR A 360 -1.70 -6.19 2.88
N LEU A 361 -2.28 -6.70 3.98
CA LEU A 361 -3.71 -6.98 4.07
C LEU A 361 -4.57 -5.72 3.95
N ARG A 362 -4.15 -4.62 4.58
CA ARG A 362 -4.83 -3.32 4.47
C ARG A 362 -4.83 -2.82 3.02
N HIS A 363 -3.70 -2.91 2.32
CA HIS A 363 -3.62 -2.55 0.90
C HIS A 363 -4.50 -3.45 0.03
N ALA A 364 -4.48 -4.76 0.26
CA ALA A 364 -5.35 -5.71 -0.44
C ALA A 364 -6.84 -5.41 -0.19
N PHE A 365 -7.23 -5.11 1.04
CA PHE A 365 -8.61 -4.72 1.38
C PHE A 365 -9.05 -3.47 0.63
N VAL A 366 -8.23 -2.40 0.63
CA VAL A 366 -8.52 -1.18 -0.13
C VAL A 366 -8.65 -1.48 -1.63
N ALA A 367 -7.78 -2.31 -2.20
CA ALA A 367 -7.86 -2.70 -3.61
C ALA A 367 -9.15 -3.47 -3.93
N ILE A 368 -9.59 -4.39 -3.06
CA ILE A 368 -10.85 -5.14 -3.23
C ILE A 368 -12.06 -4.18 -3.18
N VAL A 369 -12.08 -3.24 -2.23
CA VAL A 369 -13.15 -2.24 -2.12
C VAL A 369 -13.22 -1.36 -3.37
N LEU A 370 -12.07 -0.89 -3.87
CA LEU A 370 -12.01 -0.11 -5.11
C LEU A 370 -12.49 -0.92 -6.32
N LEU A 371 -12.13 -2.20 -6.41
CA LEU A 371 -12.58 -3.09 -7.49
C LEU A 371 -14.10 -3.30 -7.45
N LEU A 372 -14.66 -3.55 -6.25
CA LEU A 372 -16.12 -3.65 -6.06
C LEU A 372 -16.84 -2.36 -6.46
N LEU A 373 -16.27 -1.19 -6.11
CA LEU A 373 -16.83 0.10 -6.51
C LEU A 373 -16.90 0.25 -8.04
N VAL A 374 -15.83 -0.13 -8.75
CA VAL A 374 -15.80 -0.11 -10.22
C VAL A 374 -16.85 -1.05 -10.82
N VAL A 375 -17.00 -2.25 -10.26
CA VAL A 375 -18.03 -3.22 -10.70
C VAL A 375 -19.44 -2.67 -10.49
N ILE A 376 -19.71 -2.07 -9.32
CA ILE A 376 -21.02 -1.46 -9.01
C ILE A 376 -21.32 -0.31 -9.96
N LEU A 377 -20.35 0.59 -10.20
CA LEU A 377 -20.50 1.70 -11.14
C LEU A 377 -20.74 1.20 -12.57
N GLY A 378 -20.02 0.16 -13.01
CA GLY A 378 -20.23 -0.48 -14.30
C GLY A 378 -21.63 -1.09 -14.43
N LEU A 379 -22.12 -1.75 -13.39
CA LEU A 379 -23.46 -2.35 -13.36
C LEU A 379 -24.55 -1.28 -13.35
N LEU A 380 -24.39 -0.20 -12.58
CA LEU A 380 -25.29 0.95 -12.60
C LEU A 380 -25.33 1.62 -13.97
N TYR A 381 -24.17 1.80 -14.61
CA TYR A 381 -24.08 2.33 -15.97
C TYR A 381 -24.82 1.42 -16.96
N PHE A 382 -24.60 0.10 -16.89
CA PHE A 382 -25.27 -0.87 -17.74
C PHE A 382 -26.79 -0.87 -17.54
N LEU A 383 -27.26 -0.86 -16.29
CA LEU A 383 -28.70 -0.78 -15.97
C LEU A 383 -29.32 0.53 -16.47
N SER A 384 -28.64 1.66 -16.30
CA SER A 384 -29.07 2.96 -16.81
C SER A 384 -29.20 2.93 -18.34
N GLN A 385 -28.18 2.41 -19.04
CA GLN A 385 -28.21 2.26 -20.49
C GLN A 385 -29.31 1.31 -20.97
N SER A 386 -29.49 0.18 -20.28
CA SER A 386 -30.56 -0.77 -20.59
C SER A 386 -31.95 -0.13 -20.43
N ARG A 387 -32.16 0.65 -19.36
CA ARG A 387 -33.40 1.40 -19.13
C ARG A 387 -33.62 2.44 -20.22
N LEU A 388 -32.60 3.20 -20.60
CA LEU A 388 -32.68 4.19 -21.67
C LEU A 388 -33.05 3.54 -23.01
N ARG A 389 -32.43 2.41 -23.34
CA ARG A 389 -32.77 1.62 -24.55
C ARG A 389 -34.23 1.14 -24.53
N ARG A 390 -34.71 0.62 -23.39
CA ARG A 390 -36.11 0.18 -23.24
C ARG A 390 -37.10 1.34 -23.43
N MET A 391 -36.82 2.49 -22.83
CA MET A 391 -37.66 3.69 -23.00
C MET A 391 -37.69 4.17 -24.45
N ASN A 392 -36.54 4.20 -25.13
CA ASN A 392 -36.47 4.57 -26.54
C ASN A 392 -37.25 3.61 -27.44
N LEU A 393 -37.17 2.30 -27.17
CA LEU A 393 -37.96 1.29 -27.89
C LEU A 393 -39.45 1.44 -27.65
N GLN A 394 -39.88 1.66 -26.40
CA GLN A 394 -41.29 1.91 -26.08
C GLN A 394 -41.83 3.15 -26.81
N ASN A 395 -41.10 4.26 -26.78
CA ASN A 395 -41.49 5.48 -27.49
C ASN A 395 -41.59 5.26 -29.01
N ARG A 396 -40.64 4.50 -29.58
CA ARG A 396 -40.66 4.17 -31.01
C ARG A 396 -41.85 3.29 -31.36
N ASN A 397 -42.17 2.30 -30.52
CA ASN A 397 -43.33 1.43 -30.71
C ASN A 397 -44.65 2.21 -30.60
N ILE A 398 -44.77 3.12 -29.62
CA ILE A 398 -45.95 3.99 -29.50
C ILE A 398 -46.09 4.87 -30.74
N LYS A 399 -45.00 5.46 -31.23
CA LYS A 399 -45.01 6.29 -32.43
C LYS A 399 -45.45 5.49 -33.66
N LEU A 400 -44.87 4.32 -33.88
CA LEU A 400 -45.25 3.42 -34.98
C LEU A 400 -46.72 2.96 -34.88
N ALA A 401 -47.20 2.65 -33.68
CA ALA A 401 -48.61 2.28 -33.48
C ALA A 401 -49.55 3.44 -33.81
N SER A 402 -49.21 4.67 -33.42
CA SER A 402 -50.00 5.86 -33.73
C SER A 402 -50.03 6.16 -35.23
N GLU A 403 -48.89 6.00 -35.92
CA GLU A 403 -48.77 6.17 -37.38
C GLU A 403 -49.57 5.10 -38.12
N LYS A 404 -49.48 3.84 -37.67
CA LYS A 404 -50.27 2.74 -38.23
C LYS A 404 -51.78 2.99 -38.09
N MET A 405 -52.24 3.43 -36.91
CA MET A 405 -53.65 3.76 -36.70
C MET A 405 -54.12 4.91 -37.61
N ALA A 406 -53.27 5.91 -37.84
CA ALA A 406 -53.60 7.02 -38.73
C ALA A 406 -53.78 6.54 -40.19
N LEU A 407 -52.87 5.71 -40.68
CA LEU A 407 -52.94 5.12 -42.02
C LEU A 407 -54.15 4.19 -42.18
N GLU A 408 -54.47 3.36 -41.18
CA GLU A 408 -55.66 2.50 -41.20
C GLU A 408 -56.96 3.33 -41.25
N LYS A 409 -57.03 4.43 -40.50
CA LYS A 409 -58.18 5.34 -40.52
C LYS A 409 -58.37 5.99 -41.89
N GLU A 410 -57.28 6.43 -42.51
CA GLU A 410 -57.30 7.03 -43.85
C GLU A 410 -57.77 6.02 -44.92
N ALA A 411 -57.26 4.80 -44.86
CA ALA A 411 -57.67 3.72 -45.76
C ALA A 411 -59.18 3.40 -45.64
N MET A 412 -59.71 3.31 -44.42
CA MET A 412 -61.14 3.06 -44.18
C MET A 412 -62.02 4.19 -44.71
N ALA A 413 -61.58 5.45 -44.58
CA ALA A 413 -62.32 6.61 -45.09
C ALA A 413 -62.43 6.57 -46.62
N LEU A 414 -61.34 6.24 -47.31
CA LEU A 414 -61.31 6.10 -48.76
C LEU A 414 -62.22 4.95 -49.24
N GLU A 415 -62.20 3.81 -48.55
CA GLU A 415 -63.06 2.66 -48.89
C GLU A 415 -64.56 3.02 -48.77
N LEU A 416 -64.94 3.75 -47.71
CA LEU A 416 -66.32 4.20 -47.53
C LEU A 416 -66.76 5.16 -48.63
N GLU A 417 -65.88 6.07 -49.08
CA GLU A 417 -66.18 6.98 -50.18
C GLU A 417 -66.48 6.24 -51.48
N VAL A 418 -65.67 5.21 -51.79
CA VAL A 418 -65.87 4.37 -52.99
C VAL A 418 -67.22 3.64 -52.92
N LYS A 419 -67.53 3.00 -51.78
CA LYS A 419 -68.80 2.28 -51.59
C LYS A 419 -70.02 3.20 -51.73
N ASN A 420 -69.95 4.44 -51.22
CA ASN A 420 -71.05 5.39 -51.37
C ASN A 420 -71.28 5.81 -52.83
N LYS A 421 -70.21 6.02 -53.61
CA LYS A 421 -70.32 6.34 -55.05
C LYS A 421 -70.95 5.18 -55.84
N GLU A 422 -70.56 3.95 -55.53
CA GLU A 422 -71.10 2.75 -56.18
C GLU A 422 -72.60 2.58 -55.87
N LEU A 423 -72.99 2.75 -54.60
CA LEU A 423 -74.38 2.69 -54.17
C LEU A 423 -75.26 3.70 -54.93
N THR A 424 -74.84 4.97 -54.97
CA THR A 424 -75.58 6.03 -55.66
C THR A 424 -75.73 5.75 -57.16
N THR A 425 -74.69 5.25 -57.82
CA THR A 425 -74.70 4.97 -59.26
C THR A 425 -75.65 3.84 -59.61
N ASN A 426 -75.62 2.74 -58.85
CA ASN A 426 -76.48 1.59 -59.07
C ASN A 426 -77.97 1.94 -58.92
N VAL A 427 -78.31 2.77 -57.94
CA VAL A 427 -79.70 3.20 -57.67
C VAL A 427 -80.23 4.08 -58.79
N ILE A 428 -79.43 5.04 -59.26
CA ILE A 428 -79.79 5.89 -60.40
C ILE A 428 -80.04 5.05 -61.65
N TYR A 429 -79.22 4.01 -61.88
CA TYR A 429 -79.38 3.10 -63.02
C TYR A 429 -80.71 2.34 -62.98
N GLN A 430 -81.07 1.76 -61.83
CA GLN A 430 -82.32 1.00 -61.69
C GLN A 430 -83.56 1.86 -61.96
N ILE A 431 -83.52 3.12 -61.50
CA ILE A 431 -84.65 4.03 -61.67
C ILE A 431 -84.84 4.44 -63.13
N ARG A 432 -83.76 4.80 -63.82
CA ARG A 432 -83.82 5.12 -65.25
C ARG A 432 -84.32 3.93 -66.07
N ARG A 433 -83.95 2.72 -65.69
CA ARG A 433 -84.46 1.49 -66.31
C ARG A 433 -85.97 1.39 -66.12
N ASN A 434 -86.47 1.62 -64.91
CA ASN A 434 -87.91 1.55 -64.62
C ASN A 434 -88.71 2.66 -65.33
N GLU A 435 -88.20 3.90 -65.40
CA GLU A 435 -88.82 4.97 -66.20
C GLU A 435 -88.90 4.62 -67.69
N LEU A 436 -87.84 4.01 -68.24
CA LEU A 436 -87.81 3.59 -69.63
C LEU A 436 -88.88 2.51 -69.91
N ILE A 437 -88.98 1.50 -69.04
CA ILE A 437 -89.99 0.44 -69.14
C ILE A 437 -91.40 1.03 -69.08
N GLY A 438 -91.65 1.99 -68.20
CA GLY A 438 -92.95 2.65 -68.06
C GLY A 438 -93.30 3.48 -69.30
N SER A 439 -92.34 4.22 -69.83
CA SER A 439 -92.52 4.96 -71.08
C SER A 439 -92.80 4.05 -72.29
N ILE A 440 -92.28 2.82 -72.28
CA ILE A 440 -92.55 1.82 -73.32
C ILE A 440 -93.97 1.26 -73.15
N ALA A 441 -94.39 0.94 -71.92
CA ALA A 441 -95.74 0.49 -71.61
C ALA A 441 -96.81 1.53 -71.98
N GLU A 442 -96.61 2.81 -71.64
CA GLU A 442 -97.52 3.90 -72.03
C GLU A 442 -97.64 4.06 -73.55
N ARG A 443 -96.51 3.97 -74.28
CA ARG A 443 -96.53 4.03 -75.75
C ARG A 443 -97.26 2.84 -76.35
N LEU A 444 -97.09 1.64 -75.80
CA LEU A 444 -97.81 0.44 -76.22
C LEU A 444 -99.31 0.57 -75.95
N LEU A 445 -99.70 1.14 -74.81
CA LEU A 445 -101.10 1.46 -74.48
C LEU A 445 -101.70 2.49 -75.43
N ALA A 446 -100.99 3.58 -75.73
CA ALA A 446 -101.49 4.65 -76.59
C ALA A 446 -101.79 4.19 -78.03
N TYR A 447 -101.04 3.21 -78.55
CA TYR A 447 -101.28 2.61 -79.86
C TYR A 447 -102.17 1.37 -79.83
N SER A 448 -102.54 0.87 -78.64
CA SER A 448 -103.28 -0.39 -78.44
C SER A 448 -104.62 -0.44 -79.22
N HIS A 449 -105.25 0.72 -79.45
CA HIS A 449 -106.54 0.85 -80.15
C HIS A 449 -106.47 0.66 -81.67
N ASN A 450 -105.28 0.68 -82.28
CA ASN A 450 -105.09 0.52 -83.73
C ASN A 450 -104.72 -0.91 -84.15
N PHE A 451 -104.52 -1.83 -83.20
CA PHE A 451 -104.20 -3.22 -83.51
C PHE A 451 -105.47 -4.03 -83.80
N LYS A 452 -105.37 -5.00 -84.73
CA LYS A 452 -106.45 -5.95 -85.05
C LYS A 452 -106.87 -6.71 -83.78
N LYS A 453 -108.16 -7.01 -83.60
CA LYS A 453 -108.74 -7.61 -82.37
C LYS A 453 -108.00 -8.87 -81.87
N GLU A 454 -107.44 -9.66 -82.77
CA GLU A 454 -106.67 -10.88 -82.46
C GLU A 454 -105.36 -10.59 -81.69
N ASN A 455 -104.77 -9.41 -81.87
CA ASN A 455 -103.46 -9.04 -81.28
C ASN A 455 -103.59 -8.18 -80.00
N GLN A 456 -104.79 -7.71 -79.67
CA GLN A 456 -105.02 -6.86 -78.49
C GLN A 456 -104.79 -7.62 -77.17
N LEU A 457 -105.08 -8.93 -77.14
CA LEU A 457 -104.84 -9.77 -75.97
C LEU A 457 -103.34 -9.98 -75.70
N LEU A 458 -102.53 -10.17 -76.75
CA LEU A 458 -101.09 -10.35 -76.64
C LEU A 458 -100.37 -9.05 -76.21
N ILE A 459 -100.78 -7.90 -76.75
CA ILE A 459 -100.21 -6.60 -76.34
C ILE A 459 -100.59 -6.27 -74.91
N LYS A 460 -101.81 -6.61 -74.47
CA LYS A 460 -102.21 -6.44 -73.08
C LYS A 460 -101.39 -7.33 -72.14
N SER A 461 -101.09 -8.58 -72.53
CA SER A 461 -100.20 -9.43 -71.72
C SER A 461 -98.75 -8.92 -71.69
N ILE A 462 -98.24 -8.36 -72.80
CA ILE A 462 -96.89 -7.75 -72.82
C ILE A 462 -96.83 -6.50 -71.94
N ILE A 463 -97.89 -5.69 -71.90
CA ILE A 463 -97.98 -4.55 -70.99
C ILE A 463 -98.02 -5.06 -69.53
N GLU A 464 -98.85 -6.07 -69.22
CA GLU A 464 -98.88 -6.69 -67.89
C GLU A 464 -97.51 -7.29 -67.51
N ASP A 465 -96.78 -7.95 -68.42
CA ASP A 465 -95.45 -8.50 -68.15
C ASP A 465 -94.39 -7.39 -67.92
N LEU A 466 -94.45 -6.29 -68.68
CA LEU A 466 -93.57 -5.14 -68.52
C LEU A 466 -93.86 -4.39 -67.22
N GLU A 467 -95.14 -4.22 -66.86
CA GLU A 467 -95.58 -3.58 -65.61
C GLU A 467 -95.27 -4.47 -64.40
N ASN A 468 -95.44 -5.79 -64.49
CA ASN A 468 -95.02 -6.74 -63.44
C ASN A 468 -93.50 -6.73 -63.23
N THR A 469 -92.70 -6.41 -64.26
CA THR A 469 -91.23 -6.24 -64.13
C THR A 469 -90.86 -4.94 -63.41
N GLN A 470 -91.78 -3.97 -63.30
CA GLN A 470 -91.59 -2.73 -62.54
C GLN A 470 -92.00 -2.85 -61.07
N GLU A 471 -92.75 -3.89 -60.70
CA GLU A 471 -93.35 -4.06 -59.35
C GLU A 471 -92.39 -4.62 -58.28
N ASP A 472 -91.07 -4.50 -58.50
CA ASP A 472 -90.09 -4.56 -57.42
C ASP A 472 -89.81 -3.15 -56.91
N SER A 473 -90.20 -2.89 -55.66
CA SER A 473 -89.99 -1.65 -54.92
C SER A 473 -88.52 -1.22 -54.96
N VAL A 474 -88.14 -0.34 -55.90
CA VAL A 474 -86.78 0.23 -56.03
C VAL A 474 -86.28 0.83 -54.72
N TRP A 475 -87.21 1.28 -53.87
CA TRP A 475 -86.91 1.74 -52.53
C TRP A 475 -86.44 0.63 -51.58
N GLU A 476 -87.04 -0.56 -51.61
CA GLU A 476 -86.61 -1.68 -50.76
C GLU A 476 -85.20 -2.18 -51.12
N GLU A 477 -84.86 -2.19 -52.42
CA GLU A 477 -83.50 -2.51 -52.86
C GLU A 477 -82.51 -1.42 -52.44
N PHE A 478 -82.87 -0.14 -52.58
CA PHE A 478 -82.06 0.97 -52.09
C PHE A 478 -81.81 0.88 -50.59
N GLU A 479 -82.87 0.68 -49.79
CA GLU A 479 -82.80 0.64 -48.34
C GLU A 479 -81.94 -0.53 -47.85
N THR A 480 -82.08 -1.70 -48.49
CA THR A 480 -81.24 -2.87 -48.21
C THR A 480 -79.76 -2.57 -48.48
N ARG A 481 -79.42 -2.02 -49.65
CA ARG A 481 -78.02 -1.72 -50.00
C ARG A 481 -77.45 -0.55 -49.19
N PHE A 482 -78.26 0.47 -48.89
CA PHE A 482 -77.88 1.59 -48.04
C PHE A 482 -77.61 1.10 -46.61
N HIS A 483 -78.44 0.21 -46.06
CA HIS A 483 -78.21 -0.37 -44.74
C HIS A 483 -76.93 -1.24 -44.70
N GLN A 484 -76.56 -1.92 -45.79
CA GLN A 484 -75.28 -2.64 -45.84
C GLN A 484 -74.05 -1.73 -45.73
N VAL A 485 -74.11 -0.51 -46.29
CA VAL A 485 -73.00 0.46 -46.25
C VAL A 485 -73.07 1.37 -45.01
N HIS A 486 -74.28 1.70 -44.56
CA HIS A 486 -74.58 2.61 -43.46
C HIS A 486 -75.47 1.96 -42.39
N ASN A 487 -75.05 0.80 -41.89
CA ASN A 487 -75.83 -0.03 -40.97
C ASN A 487 -76.36 0.70 -39.73
N LYS A 488 -75.58 1.63 -39.16
CA LYS A 488 -75.96 2.39 -37.97
C LYS A 488 -76.69 3.70 -38.25
N PHE A 489 -76.83 4.10 -39.52
CA PHE A 489 -77.40 5.40 -39.86
C PHE A 489 -78.86 5.51 -39.39
N TYR A 490 -79.69 4.51 -39.70
CA TYR A 490 -81.09 4.53 -39.29
C TYR A 490 -81.27 4.35 -37.78
N GLU A 491 -80.39 3.60 -37.12
CA GLU A 491 -80.37 3.48 -35.65
C GLU A 491 -80.16 4.85 -35.01
N LYS A 492 -79.05 5.54 -35.36
CA LYS A 492 -78.76 6.88 -34.84
C LYS A 492 -79.78 7.93 -35.26
N LEU A 493 -80.30 7.86 -36.49
CA LEU A 493 -81.33 8.78 -36.96
C LEU A 493 -82.63 8.62 -36.17
N ASN A 494 -83.01 7.38 -35.83
CA ASN A 494 -84.20 7.11 -35.02
C ASN A 494 -83.99 7.45 -33.54
N GLU A 495 -82.79 7.25 -32.99
CA GLU A 495 -82.45 7.69 -31.63
C GLU A 495 -82.53 9.22 -31.49
N THR A 496 -82.03 9.94 -32.48
CA THR A 496 -81.96 11.41 -32.44
C THR A 496 -83.25 12.09 -32.90
N HIS A 497 -84.01 11.48 -33.82
CA HIS A 497 -85.22 12.06 -34.43
C HIS A 497 -86.31 11.00 -34.66
N PRO A 498 -86.97 10.48 -33.62
CA PRO A 498 -87.90 9.34 -33.72
C PRO A 498 -89.17 9.64 -34.54
N ASN A 499 -89.60 10.90 -34.58
CA ASN A 499 -90.87 11.34 -35.15
C ASN A 499 -90.83 11.63 -36.66
N LEU A 500 -89.74 11.27 -37.35
CA LEU A 500 -89.66 11.41 -38.80
C LEU A 500 -90.59 10.42 -39.49
N SER A 501 -91.38 10.91 -40.44
CA SER A 501 -92.21 10.06 -41.28
C SER A 501 -91.34 9.14 -42.17
N PRO A 502 -91.88 8.03 -42.68
CA PRO A 502 -91.16 7.16 -43.60
C PRO A 502 -90.53 7.93 -44.77
N ASN A 503 -91.28 8.80 -45.43
CA ASN A 503 -90.79 9.61 -46.56
C ASN A 503 -89.67 10.60 -46.19
N GLU A 504 -89.69 11.12 -44.96
CA GLU A 504 -88.61 11.97 -44.44
C GLU A 504 -87.35 11.17 -44.14
N ARG A 505 -87.48 9.93 -43.65
CA ARG A 505 -86.35 9.01 -43.49
C ARG A 505 -85.75 8.62 -44.85
N LYS A 506 -86.60 8.42 -45.87
CA LYS A 506 -86.13 8.20 -47.25
C LYS A 506 -85.29 9.38 -47.74
N LEU A 507 -85.80 10.59 -47.54
CA LEU A 507 -85.11 11.82 -47.89
C LEU A 507 -83.77 11.96 -47.14
N CYS A 508 -83.71 11.63 -45.85
CA CYS A 508 -82.46 11.62 -45.09
C CYS A 508 -81.40 10.70 -45.69
N ALA A 509 -81.78 9.50 -46.12
CA ALA A 509 -80.85 8.53 -46.72
C ALA A 509 -80.31 9.02 -48.08
N PHE A 510 -81.15 9.61 -48.93
CA PHE A 510 -80.66 10.23 -50.17
C PHE A 510 -79.73 11.41 -49.91
N LEU A 511 -80.05 12.24 -48.93
CA LEU A 511 -79.19 13.36 -48.54
C LEU A 511 -77.88 12.90 -47.92
N ARG A 512 -77.86 11.77 -47.21
CA ARG A 512 -76.66 11.14 -46.65
C ARG A 512 -75.68 10.70 -47.73
N LEU A 513 -76.20 10.29 -48.89
CA LEU A 513 -75.43 9.99 -50.09
C LEU A 513 -75.07 11.24 -50.92
N ASN A 514 -75.30 12.44 -50.36
CA ASN A 514 -75.05 13.72 -51.01
C ASN A 514 -75.81 13.90 -52.34
N MET A 515 -77.01 13.32 -52.46
CA MET A 515 -77.80 13.45 -53.68
C MET A 515 -78.41 14.85 -53.80
N SER A 516 -78.32 15.41 -55.01
CA SER A 516 -78.91 16.70 -55.34
C SER A 516 -80.44 16.63 -55.36
N THR A 517 -81.11 17.77 -55.19
CA THR A 517 -82.57 17.88 -55.32
C THR A 517 -83.05 17.38 -56.68
N LYS A 518 -82.28 17.62 -57.74
CA LYS A 518 -82.59 17.18 -59.10
C LYS A 518 -82.57 15.65 -59.22
N GLU A 519 -81.58 15.00 -58.62
CA GLU A 519 -81.49 13.55 -58.59
C GLU A 519 -82.62 12.96 -57.76
N ILE A 520 -82.86 13.45 -56.54
CA ILE A 520 -83.94 12.97 -55.68
C ILE A 520 -85.32 13.14 -56.34
N SER A 521 -85.54 14.25 -57.05
CA SER A 521 -86.76 14.50 -57.81
C SER A 521 -86.96 13.50 -58.94
N SER A 522 -85.89 13.20 -59.69
CA SER A 522 -85.91 12.15 -60.73
C SER A 522 -86.18 10.77 -60.11
N ILE A 523 -85.62 10.52 -58.93
CA ILE A 523 -85.71 9.22 -58.25
C ILE A 523 -87.09 8.91 -57.69
N THR A 524 -87.75 9.92 -57.15
CA THR A 524 -89.01 9.75 -56.43
C THR A 524 -90.25 10.03 -57.29
N GLY A 525 -90.06 10.45 -58.55
CA GLY A 525 -91.14 10.92 -59.42
C GLY A 525 -91.83 12.21 -58.93
N GLN A 526 -91.31 12.83 -57.86
CA GLN A 526 -91.86 14.06 -57.29
C GLN A 526 -91.29 15.28 -58.01
N SER A 527 -92.09 16.34 -58.13
CA SER A 527 -91.61 17.58 -58.73
C SER A 527 -90.42 18.16 -57.94
N PHE A 528 -89.50 18.81 -58.65
CA PHE A 528 -88.32 19.46 -58.06
C PHE A 528 -88.71 20.36 -56.86
N ARG A 529 -89.81 21.11 -57.01
CA ARG A 529 -90.34 22.00 -55.97
C ARG A 529 -90.88 21.25 -54.75
N SER A 530 -91.46 20.05 -54.94
CA SER A 530 -91.89 19.19 -53.83
C SER A 530 -90.70 18.76 -52.97
N ILE A 531 -89.60 18.34 -53.62
CA ILE A 531 -88.40 17.90 -52.92
C ILE A 531 -87.70 19.08 -52.22
N GLU A 532 -87.64 20.27 -52.82
CA GLU A 532 -87.13 21.46 -52.12
C GLU A 532 -87.93 21.77 -50.85
N VAL A 533 -89.26 21.79 -50.96
CA VAL A 533 -90.13 22.02 -49.81
C VAL A 533 -89.96 20.92 -48.75
N ALA A 534 -89.82 19.66 -49.18
CA ALA A 534 -89.54 18.55 -48.27
C ALA A 534 -88.19 18.70 -47.57
N ARG A 535 -87.12 19.14 -48.27
CA ARG A 535 -85.81 19.45 -47.67
C ARG A 535 -85.90 20.59 -46.65
N THR A 536 -86.65 21.65 -46.95
CA THR A 536 -86.84 22.77 -46.02
C THR A 536 -87.64 22.34 -44.78
N ARG A 537 -88.68 21.52 -44.94
CA ARG A 537 -89.46 20.96 -43.83
C ARG A 537 -88.63 20.01 -42.98
N LEU A 538 -87.85 19.15 -43.63
CA LEU A 538 -86.94 18.23 -42.96
C LEU A 538 -85.89 19.01 -42.15
N ARG A 539 -85.31 20.07 -42.70
CA ARG A 539 -84.37 20.96 -41.98
C ARG A 539 -85.01 21.55 -40.71
N LYS A 540 -86.29 21.95 -40.76
CA LYS A 540 -87.03 22.42 -39.57
C LYS A 540 -87.23 21.31 -38.54
N LYS A 541 -87.62 20.10 -38.97
CA LYS A 541 -87.87 18.96 -38.08
C LYS A 541 -86.60 18.42 -37.43
N LEU A 542 -85.45 18.52 -38.11
CA LEU A 542 -84.15 18.20 -37.55
C LEU A 542 -83.57 19.33 -36.67
N ASN A 543 -84.36 20.40 -36.42
CA ASN A 543 -83.97 21.58 -35.63
C ASN A 543 -82.78 22.37 -36.19
N LEU A 544 -82.60 22.39 -37.51
CA LEU A 544 -81.45 23.03 -38.19
C LEU A 544 -81.76 24.41 -38.80
N THR A 545 -82.92 25.00 -38.53
CA THR A 545 -83.39 26.23 -39.20
C THR A 545 -82.44 27.44 -39.01
N ASN A 546 -81.75 27.52 -37.87
CA ASN A 546 -80.83 28.61 -37.50
C ASN A 546 -79.38 28.13 -37.29
N SER A 547 -79.03 26.94 -37.80
CA SER A 547 -77.67 26.37 -37.69
C SER A 547 -76.86 26.67 -38.94
N ASP A 548 -75.55 26.91 -38.78
CA ASP A 548 -74.60 27.02 -39.89
C ASP A 548 -74.31 25.65 -40.54
N ILE A 549 -74.68 24.55 -39.88
CA ILE A 549 -74.44 23.19 -40.37
C ILE A 549 -75.42 22.87 -41.51
N GLY A 550 -74.86 22.42 -42.63
CA GLY A 550 -75.63 21.98 -43.79
C GLY A 550 -76.47 20.74 -43.48
N LEU A 551 -77.62 20.58 -44.14
CA LEU A 551 -78.48 19.41 -43.95
C LEU A 551 -77.74 18.08 -44.26
N ILE A 552 -76.89 18.11 -45.29
CA ILE A 552 -76.08 16.95 -45.73
C ILE A 552 -74.93 16.70 -44.75
N GLU A 553 -74.28 17.75 -44.26
CA GLU A 553 -73.16 17.67 -43.31
C GLU A 553 -73.62 17.07 -41.98
N TYR A 554 -74.75 17.53 -41.46
CA TYR A 554 -75.36 16.96 -40.26
C TYR A 554 -75.71 15.48 -40.43
N LEU A 555 -76.37 15.12 -41.53
CA LEU A 555 -76.73 13.73 -41.81
C LEU A 555 -75.49 12.86 -42.04
N SER A 556 -74.42 13.42 -42.62
CA SER A 556 -73.14 12.72 -42.79
C SER A 556 -72.44 12.38 -41.47
N GLY A 557 -72.73 13.12 -40.41
CA GLY A 557 -72.23 12.87 -39.05
C GLY A 557 -73.02 11.80 -38.27
N LEU A 558 -74.21 11.42 -38.74
CA LEU A 558 -74.95 10.25 -38.25
C LEU A 558 -74.37 9.00 -38.92
#